data_AF-A0A349U337-F1
#
_entry.id   AF-A0A349U337-F1
#
_cell.length_a   1.000
_cell.length_b   1.000
_cell.length_c   1.000
_cell.angle_alpha   90.00
_cell.angle_beta   90.00
_cell.angle_gamma   90.00
#
_symmetry.space_group_name_H-M   'P 1'
#
loop_
_entity.id
_entity.type
_entity.pdbx_description
1 polymer ?
#
loop_
_entity_poly.entity_id
_entity_poly.type
_entity_poly.pdbx_seq_one_letter_code
_entity_poly.pdbx_strand_id
1 'polypeptide(L)' 'MQDKDTTKSTFIQLFKPILSKHFLKRIKDLNADKYIKKLKTMQLIELIALAQIEQKRG' A
#
# COMPACT_ATOMS: atom_id res chain seq x y z
N MET A 1 22.28 12.49 -17.81
CA MET A 1 21.03 13.22 -17.48
C MET A 1 19.87 12.26 -17.53
N GLN A 2 19.42 11.76 -16.38
CA GLN A 2 18.01 11.53 -16.08
C GLN A 2 17.97 10.95 -14.68
N ASP A 3 17.89 11.84 -13.71
CA ASP A 3 17.41 11.50 -12.39
C ASP A 3 15.98 10.98 -12.61
N LYS A 4 15.80 9.66 -12.59
CA LYS A 4 14.46 9.07 -12.66
C LYS A 4 13.82 9.49 -11.36
N ASP A 5 12.94 10.49 -11.46
CA ASP A 5 12.12 11.04 -10.41
C ASP A 5 11.27 9.92 -9.78
N THR A 6 11.90 9.10 -8.93
CA THR A 6 11.32 7.94 -8.25
C THR A 6 10.25 8.35 -7.23
N THR A 7 10.18 9.66 -6.96
CA THR A 7 9.09 10.35 -6.25
C THR A 7 7.71 10.07 -6.87
N LYS A 8 7.63 9.72 -8.17
CA LYS A 8 6.43 9.21 -8.84
C LYS A 8 6.56 7.73 -9.21
N SER A 9 6.88 6.88 -8.23
CA SER A 9 6.87 5.44 -8.44
C SER A 9 5.51 4.96 -8.97
N THR A 10 5.51 4.19 -10.07
CA THR A 10 4.32 3.52 -10.63
C THR A 10 3.62 2.68 -9.55
N PHE A 11 4.38 2.18 -8.59
CA PHE A 11 3.87 1.53 -7.40
C PHE A 11 2.93 2.46 -6.63
N ILE A 12 3.38 3.64 -6.22
CA ILE A 12 2.55 4.61 -5.49
C ILE A 12 1.33 5.04 -6.31
N GLN A 13 1.45 5.14 -7.64
CA GLN A 13 0.32 5.44 -8.53
C GLN A 13 -0.73 4.31 -8.55
N LEU A 14 -0.30 3.05 -8.57
CA LEU A 14 -1.17 1.87 -8.50
C LEU A 14 -1.99 1.85 -7.20
N PHE A 15 -1.35 2.21 -6.08
CA PHE A 15 -2.03 2.22 -4.78
C PHE A 15 -2.81 3.48 -4.49
N LYS A 16 -2.61 4.58 -5.23
CA LYS A 16 -3.32 5.85 -5.01
C LYS A 16 -4.85 5.72 -4.88
N PRO A 17 -5.56 4.94 -5.72
CA PRO A 17 -7.00 4.71 -5.55
C PRO A 17 -7.34 3.82 -4.34
N ILE A 18 -6.48 2.85 -4.01
CA ILE A 18 -6.65 1.94 -2.87
C ILE A 18 -6.41 2.69 -1.55
N LEU A 19 -5.36 3.50 -1.48
CA LEU A 19 -4.97 4.34 -0.35
C LEU A 19 -5.79 5.65 -0.28
N SER A 20 -6.99 5.68 -0.86
CA SER A 20 -7.85 6.85 -0.78
C SER A 20 -8.19 7.19 0.69
N LYS A 21 -8.41 8.47 0.97
CA LYS A 21 -8.82 8.93 2.32
C LYS A 21 -10.03 8.17 2.86
N HIS A 22 -10.98 7.80 2.00
CA HIS A 22 -12.15 7.03 2.39
C HIS A 22 -11.82 5.61 2.83
N PHE A 23 -10.92 4.94 2.11
CA PHE A 23 -10.48 3.59 2.46
C PHE A 23 -9.66 3.60 3.75
N LEU A 24 -8.74 4.56 3.92
CA LEU A 24 -7.99 4.76 5.17
C LEU A 24 -8.91 5.03 6.37
N LYS A 25 -9.94 5.85 6.17
CA LYS A 25 -10.95 6.13 7.21
C LYS A 25 -11.72 4.86 7.57
N ARG A 26 -12.14 4.08 6.58
CA ARG A 26 -12.85 2.80 6.80
C ARG A 26 -11.99 1.79 7.57
N ILE A 27 -10.69 1.68 7.26
CA ILE A 27 -9.73 0.82 7.99
C ILE A 27 -9.63 1.24 9.46
N LYS A 28 -9.53 2.56 9.73
CA LYS A 28 -9.52 3.11 11.09
C LYS A 28 -10.83 2.85 11.83
N ASP A 29 -11.97 3.08 11.18
CA ASP A 29 -13.30 2.89 11.77
C ASP A 29 -13.56 1.41 12.10
N LEU A 30 -13.02 0.49 11.28
CA LEU A 30 -13.04 -0.96 11.53
C LEU A 30 -12.17 -1.38 12.71
N ASN A 31 -11.34 -0.48 13.27
CA ASN A 31 -10.38 -0.82 14.32
C ASN A 31 -9.50 -2.03 13.95
N ALA A 32 -9.26 -2.25 12.65
CA ALA A 32 -8.53 -3.41 12.16
C ALA A 32 -7.12 -3.53 12.78
N ASP A 33 -6.53 -2.39 13.11
CA ASP A 33 -5.20 -2.30 13.72
C ASP A 33 -5.22 -2.18 15.27
N LYS A 34 -6.39 -2.21 15.92
CA LYS A 34 -6.53 -1.90 17.36
C LYS A 34 -5.74 -2.82 18.28
N TYR A 35 -5.53 -4.07 17.86
CA TYR A 35 -4.80 -5.08 18.63
C TYR A 35 -3.50 -5.54 17.98
N ILE A 36 -3.19 -5.03 16.78
CA ILE A 36 -2.04 -5.50 16.02
C ILE A 36 -0.81 -4.67 16.39
N LYS A 37 0.14 -5.30 17.10
CA LYS A 37 1.39 -4.65 17.54
C LYS A 37 2.50 -4.62 16.48
N LYS A 38 2.42 -5.43 15.43
CA LYS A 38 3.55 -5.71 14.53
C LYS A 38 3.37 -5.28 13.07
N LEU A 39 2.15 -5.33 12.52
CA LEU A 39 1.89 -5.01 11.12
C LEU A 39 0.53 -4.35 10.93
N LYS A 40 0.51 -3.10 10.47
CA LYS A 40 -0.76 -2.40 10.19
C LYS A 40 -1.40 -2.95 8.93
N THR A 41 -2.72 -2.88 8.84
CA THR A 41 -3.52 -3.35 7.70
C THR A 41 -3.05 -2.70 6.40
N MET A 42 -2.61 -1.44 6.44
CA MET A 42 -2.00 -0.77 5.30
C MET A 42 -0.70 -1.42 4.83
N GLN A 43 0.19 -1.73 5.77
CA GLN A 43 1.47 -2.36 5.46
C GLN A 43 1.26 -3.79 4.92
N LEU A 44 0.24 -4.49 5.41
CA LEU A 44 -0.15 -5.80 4.88
C LEU A 44 -0.66 -5.70 3.43
N ILE A 45 -1.51 -4.72 3.13
CA ILE A 45 -2.02 -4.50 1.76
C ILE A 45 -0.87 -4.16 0.80
N GLU A 46 0.05 -3.29 1.21
CA GLU A 46 1.25 -2.95 0.45
C GLU A 46 2.14 -4.18 0.19
N LEU A 47 2.37 -5.00 1.22
CA LEU A 47 3.15 -6.25 1.11
C LEU A 47 2.51 -7.27 0.19
N ILE A 48 1.20 -7.52 0.32
CA ILE A 48 0.47 -8.46 -0.55
C ILE A 48 0.59 -8.02 -2.00
N ALA A 49 0.43 -6.74 -2.26
CA ALA A 49 0.43 -6.26 -3.63
C ALA A 49 1.85 -6.12 -4.20
N LEU A 50 2.89 -5.88 -3.39
CA LEU A 50 4.29 -6.12 -3.77
C LEU A 50 4.51 -7.59 -4.14
N ALA A 51 4.08 -8.52 -3.29
CA ALA A 51 4.25 -9.95 -3.53
C ALA A 51 3.56 -10.40 -4.82
N GLN A 52 2.36 -9.86 -5.13
CA GLN A 52 1.68 -10.15 -6.39
C GLN A 52 2.39 -9.58 -7.61
N ILE A 53 3.01 -8.40 -7.50
CA ILE A 53 3.80 -7.81 -8.58
C ILE A 53 5.04 -8.66 -8.86
N GLU A 54 5.77 -9.04 -7.81
CA GLU A 54 6.98 -9.87 -7.92
C GLU A 54 6.64 -11.27 -8.44
N GLN A 55 5.57 -11.90 -7.94
CA GLN A 55 5.10 -13.19 -8.46
C GLN A 55 4.76 -13.15 -9.95
N LYS A 56 4.24 -12.02 -10.45
CA LYS A 56 3.92 -11.84 -11.88
C LYS A 56 5.14 -11.46 -12.73
N ARG A 57 6.23 -11.01 -12.12
CA ARG A 57 7.48 -10.65 -12.82
C ARG A 57 8.32 -11.87 -13.18
N GLY A 58 8.14 -13.00 -12.50
CA GLY A 58 8.87 -14.25 -12.76
C GLY A 58 10.20 -14.29 -12.04
#